data_AF-A0AA44WIS0-F1
#
_entry.id   AF-A0AA44WIS0-F1
#
_cell.length_a   1.000
_cell.length_b   1.000
_cell.length_c   1.000
_cell.angle_alpha   90.00
_cell.angle_beta   90.00
_cell.angle_gamma   90.00
#
_symmetry.space_group_name_H-M   'P 1'
#
loop_
_entity.id
_entity.type
_entity.pdbx_description
1 polymer ?
#
loop_
_entity_poly.entity_id
_entity_poly.type
_entity_poly.pdbx_seq_one_letter_code
_entity_poly.pdbx_strand_id
1 'polypeptide(L)'
;MILLVLTAVTIWWNMWMSPTHGYCLPEGPREPKGSVFLRFWFYQVMTMQFPGIVSGFPPLAWISFAILGVLYGRLILRRSWSATTVACANLAAALAFSVLFVLTRVLRFGNLSENCLQTSDQLAHPQTNPYLASVASFFYVVKYPPDVAFFAFTLAGTFLLLALFTAVPASFAKRYFKVLLVFGTSALFFYVTHMFLLFAFGGILVALFGYETDFKSPMGEGPGKGIDNVWVFFANWAAVLFVLYFACMRYSAFKSTKGPDSIWKFF
;
A
#
# COMPACT_ATOMS: atom_id res chain seq x y z
N MET A 1 10.53 -4.46 22.68
CA MET A 1 11.67 -5.17 22.08
C MET A 1 11.20 -6.29 21.15
N ILE A 2 10.47 -7.31 21.62
CA ILE A 2 10.01 -8.45 20.78
C ILE A 2 9.27 -7.99 19.50
N LEU A 3 8.25 -7.14 19.62
CA LEU A 3 7.49 -6.68 18.44
C LEU A 3 8.36 -5.93 17.42
N LEU A 4 9.38 -5.20 17.86
CA LEU A 4 10.30 -4.50 16.96
C LEU A 4 11.16 -5.49 16.17
N VAL A 5 11.69 -6.51 16.86
CA VAL A 5 12.46 -7.59 16.24
C VAL A 5 11.59 -8.35 15.24
N LEU A 6 10.35 -8.69 15.61
CA LEU A 6 9.41 -9.37 14.71
C LEU A 6 9.09 -8.53 13.48
N THR A 7 8.86 -7.23 13.63
CA THR A 7 8.69 -6.31 12.49
C THR A 7 9.88 -6.37 11.54
N ALA A 8 11.11 -6.29 12.08
CA ALA A 8 12.32 -6.34 11.28
C ALA A 8 12.46 -7.70 10.55
N VAL A 9 12.32 -8.80 11.27
CA VAL A 9 12.41 -10.16 10.67
C VAL A 9 11.37 -10.35 9.57
N THR A 10 10.13 -9.92 9.80
CA THR A 10 9.03 -10.14 8.85
C THR A 10 9.10 -9.26 7.60
N ILE A 11 9.71 -8.07 7.66
CA ILE A 11 9.95 -7.30 6.42
C ILE A 11 11.09 -7.90 5.59
N TRP A 12 12.15 -8.39 6.24
CA TRP A 12 13.26 -9.04 5.56
C TRP A 12 12.91 -10.43 5.01
N TRP A 13 11.95 -11.12 5.64
CA TRP A 13 11.39 -12.39 5.17
C TRP A 13 11.09 -12.36 3.67
N ASN A 14 10.40 -11.32 3.19
CA ASN A 14 9.96 -11.21 1.80
C ASN A 14 11.12 -11.34 0.81
N MET A 15 12.29 -10.84 1.18
CA MET A 15 13.51 -11.00 0.40
C MET A 15 14.12 -12.39 0.62
N TRP A 16 14.32 -12.81 1.87
CA TRP A 16 15.00 -14.08 2.18
C TRP A 16 14.31 -15.31 1.62
N MET A 17 12.97 -15.32 1.64
CA MET A 17 12.18 -16.48 1.25
C MET A 17 11.76 -16.44 -0.22
N SER A 18 11.94 -15.31 -0.91
CA SER A 18 11.71 -15.22 -2.35
C SER A 18 12.66 -16.16 -3.11
N PRO A 19 12.20 -16.89 -4.15
CA PRO A 19 13.06 -17.74 -4.97
C PRO A 19 14.25 -17.02 -5.60
N THR A 20 14.14 -15.70 -5.77
CA THR A 20 15.19 -14.86 -6.34
C THR A 20 15.93 -14.04 -5.29
N HIS A 21 15.68 -14.29 -4.00
CA HIS A 21 16.18 -13.48 -2.89
C HIS A 21 15.91 -11.97 -3.01
N GLY A 22 14.82 -11.61 -3.69
CA GLY A 22 14.43 -10.22 -3.97
C GLY A 22 15.03 -9.64 -5.25
N TYR A 23 15.96 -10.34 -5.91
CA TYR A 23 16.51 -9.91 -7.19
C TYR A 23 15.50 -10.10 -8.32
N CYS A 24 15.50 -9.19 -9.27
CA CYS A 24 14.84 -9.42 -10.55
C CYS A 24 15.75 -10.27 -11.45
N LEU A 25 15.24 -11.38 -11.98
CA LEU A 25 15.98 -12.25 -12.89
C LEU A 25 15.35 -12.19 -14.30
N PRO A 26 16.16 -12.28 -15.38
CA PRO A 26 15.65 -12.23 -16.75
C PRO A 26 14.76 -13.43 -17.14
N GLU A 27 14.92 -14.57 -16.47
CA GLU A 27 14.23 -15.84 -16.78
C GLU A 27 12.75 -15.89 -16.33
N GLY A 28 12.18 -14.76 -15.91
CA GLY A 28 10.81 -14.70 -15.39
C GLY A 28 10.67 -15.24 -13.96
N PRO A 29 9.49 -15.10 -13.34
CA PRO A 29 9.27 -15.53 -11.96
C PRO A 29 9.34 -17.05 -11.85
N ARG A 30 10.26 -17.56 -11.03
CA ARG A 30 10.29 -18.99 -10.67
C ARG A 30 9.12 -19.30 -9.73
N GLU A 31 8.28 -20.26 -10.10
CA GLU A 31 7.21 -20.68 -9.20
C GLU A 31 7.78 -21.22 -7.88
N PRO A 32 7.33 -20.72 -6.72
CA PRO A 32 7.73 -21.26 -5.43
C PRO A 32 7.30 -22.72 -5.32
N LYS A 33 8.24 -23.60 -4.97
CA LYS A 33 7.94 -25.01 -4.64
C LYS A 33 7.20 -25.07 -3.30
N GLY A 34 6.21 -25.96 -3.17
CA GLY A 34 5.53 -26.21 -1.91
C GLY A 34 4.03 -26.38 -2.04
N SER A 35 3.36 -26.60 -0.90
CA SER A 35 1.90 -26.72 -0.87
C SER A 35 1.23 -25.40 -1.26
N VAL A 36 0.07 -25.50 -1.88
CA VAL A 36 -0.78 -24.35 -2.24
C VAL A 36 -1.05 -23.44 -1.04
N PHE A 37 -1.25 -24.04 0.15
CA PHE A 37 -1.43 -23.32 1.40
C PHE A 37 -0.24 -22.40 1.71
N LEU A 38 0.98 -22.93 1.72
CA LEU A 38 2.17 -22.11 1.99
C LEU A 38 2.38 -21.06 0.89
N ARG A 39 2.09 -21.40 -0.37
CA ARG A 39 2.16 -20.47 -1.48
C ARG A 39 1.24 -19.27 -1.29
N PHE A 40 -0.01 -19.51 -0.90
CA PHE A 40 -0.99 -18.45 -0.64
C PHE A 40 -0.51 -17.46 0.43
N TRP A 41 0.06 -17.97 1.53
CA TRP A 41 0.47 -17.15 2.66
C TRP A 41 1.74 -16.33 2.42
N PHE A 42 2.69 -16.87 1.67
CA PHE A 42 4.05 -16.32 1.55
C PHE A 42 4.40 -15.71 0.20
N TYR A 43 3.72 -16.11 -0.87
CA TYR A 43 4.11 -15.75 -2.23
C TYR A 43 2.97 -15.17 -3.03
N GLN A 44 3.34 -14.30 -3.98
CA GLN A 44 2.40 -13.89 -5.01
C GLN A 44 2.10 -15.09 -5.91
N VAL A 45 0.83 -15.45 -6.02
CA VAL A 45 0.33 -16.50 -6.92
C VAL A 45 -0.67 -15.84 -7.86
N MET A 46 -0.34 -15.82 -9.15
CA MET A 46 -1.16 -15.20 -10.20
C MET A 46 -1.58 -16.24 -11.25
N THR A 47 -1.86 -17.46 -10.81
CA THR A 47 -2.26 -18.53 -11.72
C THR A 47 -3.70 -18.28 -12.16
N MET A 48 -3.86 -17.66 -13.34
CA MET A 48 -5.17 -17.36 -13.94
C MET A 48 -5.84 -18.57 -14.61
N GLN A 49 -5.19 -19.74 -14.65
CA GLN A 49 -5.76 -20.97 -15.21
C GLN A 49 -6.72 -21.59 -14.20
N PHE A 50 -8.02 -21.59 -14.51
CA PHE A 50 -9.07 -22.14 -13.66
C PHE A 50 -8.83 -23.65 -13.38
N PRO A 51 -8.97 -24.13 -12.11
CA PRO A 51 -9.50 -23.49 -10.91
C PRO A 51 -8.42 -22.77 -10.08
N GLY A 52 -7.52 -22.05 -10.73
CA GLY A 52 -6.34 -21.41 -10.15
C GLY A 52 -6.65 -20.45 -9.01
N ILE A 53 -5.70 -20.37 -8.07
CA ILE A 53 -5.76 -19.49 -6.91
C ILE A 53 -4.99 -18.23 -7.23
N VAL A 54 -5.63 -17.08 -7.02
CA VAL A 54 -5.00 -15.77 -7.12
C VAL A 54 -4.72 -15.25 -5.70
N SER A 55 -3.45 -15.17 -5.34
CA SER A 55 -2.94 -14.47 -4.15
C SER A 55 -2.02 -13.34 -4.61
N GLY A 56 -2.59 -12.16 -4.88
CA GLY A 56 -1.79 -10.96 -5.18
C GLY A 56 -1.16 -10.28 -3.99
N PHE A 57 -1.65 -10.62 -2.81
CA PHE A 57 -1.34 -9.95 -1.56
C PHE A 57 -1.06 -11.01 -0.51
N PRO A 58 0.07 -11.74 -0.61
CA PRO A 58 0.42 -12.78 0.36
C PRO A 58 0.38 -12.20 1.77
N PRO A 59 -0.53 -12.65 2.66
CA PRO A 59 -0.80 -11.95 3.91
C PRO A 59 0.44 -11.81 4.81
N LEU A 60 1.33 -12.80 4.83
CA LEU A 60 2.53 -12.75 5.67
C LEU A 60 3.55 -11.73 5.16
N ALA A 61 3.48 -11.32 3.90
CA ALA A 61 4.34 -10.27 3.38
C ALA A 61 4.01 -8.88 3.97
N TRP A 62 2.79 -8.71 4.49
CA TRP A 62 2.30 -7.43 5.03
C TRP A 62 2.28 -7.37 6.56
N ILE A 63 2.60 -8.48 7.24
CA ILE A 63 2.45 -8.58 8.70
C ILE A 63 3.39 -7.64 9.46
N SER A 64 4.53 -7.26 8.87
CA SER A 64 5.47 -6.29 9.45
C SER A 64 4.81 -4.95 9.78
N PHE A 65 3.95 -4.45 8.90
CA PHE A 65 3.18 -3.22 9.11
C PHE A 65 2.19 -3.36 10.26
N ALA A 66 1.49 -4.50 10.34
CA ALA A 66 0.53 -4.76 11.40
C ALA A 66 1.22 -4.88 12.77
N ILE A 67 2.34 -5.60 12.85
CA ILE A 67 3.12 -5.76 14.09
C ILE A 67 3.66 -4.40 14.55
N LEU A 68 4.17 -3.58 13.63
CA LEU A 68 4.62 -2.22 13.96
C LEU A 68 3.45 -1.34 14.43
N GLY A 69 2.28 -1.45 13.81
CA GLY A 69 1.06 -0.76 14.26
C GLY A 69 0.64 -1.16 15.67
N VAL A 70 0.70 -2.45 16.01
CA VAL A 70 0.45 -2.94 17.37
C VAL A 70 1.49 -2.40 18.36
N LEU A 71 2.77 -2.39 17.98
CA LEU A 71 3.82 -1.79 18.80
C LEU A 71 3.55 -0.29 19.03
N TYR A 72 3.21 0.45 17.98
CA TYR A 72 2.88 1.86 18.06
C TYR A 72 1.71 2.12 19.01
N GLY A 73 0.60 1.40 18.84
CA GLY A 73 -0.57 1.48 19.72
C GLY A 73 -0.21 1.23 21.18
N ARG A 74 0.60 0.19 21.47
CA ARG A 74 1.06 -0.10 22.83
C ARG A 74 1.93 1.02 23.41
N LEU A 75 2.80 1.65 22.61
CA LEU A 75 3.65 2.74 23.08
C LEU A 75 2.83 4.00 23.43
N ILE A 76 1.87 4.36 22.57
CA ILE A 76 1.02 5.54 22.77
C ILE A 76 0.04 5.33 23.93
N LEU A 77 -0.51 4.13 24.10
CA LEU A 77 -1.50 3.84 25.15
C LEU A 77 -0.87 3.54 26.53
N ARG A 78 0.43 3.24 26.60
CA ARG A 78 1.09 2.86 27.86
C ARG A 78 1.06 3.95 28.93
N ARG A 79 1.06 5.23 28.53
CA ARG A 79 0.97 6.38 29.43
C ARG A 79 0.40 7.59 28.71
N SER A 80 -0.02 8.60 29.47
CA SER A 80 -0.40 9.90 28.91
C SER A 80 0.85 10.64 28.45
N TRP A 81 0.98 10.79 27.14
CA TRP A 81 2.04 11.59 26.52
C TRP A 81 1.49 12.97 26.16
N SER A 82 2.33 14.02 26.28
CA SER A 82 1.95 15.32 25.73
C SER A 82 1.92 15.26 24.20
N ALA A 83 1.09 16.10 23.57
CA ALA A 83 0.99 16.19 22.11
C ALA A 83 2.37 16.49 21.49
N THR A 84 3.16 17.37 22.10
CA THR A 84 4.53 17.68 21.67
C THR A 84 5.42 16.45 21.68
N THR A 85 5.40 15.63 22.74
CA THR A 85 6.22 14.42 22.80
C THR A 85 5.82 13.41 21.73
N VAL A 86 4.52 13.23 21.50
CA VAL A 86 4.02 12.35 20.43
C VAL A 86 4.43 12.86 19.04
N ALA A 87 4.28 14.16 18.79
CA ALA A 87 4.69 14.78 17.53
C ALA A 87 6.20 14.64 17.28
N CYS A 88 7.04 14.94 18.28
CA CYS A 88 8.49 14.78 18.18
C CYS A 88 8.91 13.31 17.99
N ALA A 89 8.27 12.37 18.69
CA ALA A 89 8.56 10.94 18.53
C ALA A 89 8.18 10.44 17.13
N ASN A 90 7.02 10.85 16.61
CA ASN A 90 6.60 10.54 15.24
C ASN A 90 7.55 11.18 14.22
N LEU A 91 7.98 12.43 14.42
CA LEU A 91 8.94 13.09 13.54
C LEU A 91 10.31 12.38 13.55
N ALA A 92 10.78 11.99 14.73
CA ALA A 92 12.03 11.21 14.86
C ALA A 92 11.92 9.86 14.14
N ALA A 93 10.79 9.16 14.25
CA ALA A 93 10.53 7.93 13.51
C ALA A 93 10.49 8.20 11.99
N ALA A 94 9.83 9.28 11.54
CA ALA A 94 9.79 9.67 10.14
C ALA A 94 11.19 9.93 9.57
N LEU A 95 12.04 10.63 10.32
CA LEU A 95 13.44 10.88 9.95
C LEU A 95 14.25 9.58 9.93
N ALA A 96 14.09 8.70 10.92
CA ALA A 96 14.79 7.41 10.96
C ALA A 96 14.42 6.53 9.74
N PHE A 97 13.13 6.46 9.39
CA PHE A 97 12.68 5.74 8.20
C PHE A 97 13.10 6.43 6.89
N SER A 98 13.16 7.75 6.85
CA SER A 98 13.69 8.50 5.69
C SER A 98 15.17 8.20 5.48
N VAL A 99 15.97 8.20 6.56
CA VAL A 99 17.38 7.80 6.52
C VAL A 99 17.51 6.35 6.08
N LEU A 100 16.72 5.44 6.63
CA LEU A 100 16.73 4.04 6.19
C LEU A 100 16.42 3.92 4.70
N PHE A 101 15.42 4.67 4.20
CA PHE A 101 15.10 4.71 2.77
C PHE A 101 16.29 5.22 1.94
N VAL A 102 16.92 6.34 2.31
CA VAL A 102 18.12 6.83 1.61
C VAL A 102 19.24 5.78 1.62
N LEU A 103 19.46 5.11 2.77
CA LEU A 103 20.45 4.05 2.89
C LEU A 103 20.15 2.87 1.95
N THR A 104 18.88 2.48 1.77
CA THR A 104 18.54 1.44 0.79
C THR A 104 18.92 1.82 -0.64
N ARG A 105 18.95 3.12 -0.97
CA ARG A 105 19.36 3.63 -2.30
C ARG A 105 20.87 3.69 -2.46
N VAL A 106 21.58 4.21 -1.47
CA VAL A 106 23.04 4.41 -1.53
C VAL A 106 23.79 3.09 -1.33
N LEU A 107 23.37 2.27 -0.37
CA LEU A 107 24.00 1.00 -0.02
C LEU A 107 23.40 -0.19 -0.79
N ARG A 108 22.36 0.04 -1.60
CA ARG A 108 21.75 -0.96 -2.50
C ARG A 108 21.31 -2.25 -1.79
N PHE A 109 20.59 -2.09 -0.69
CA PHE A 109 19.90 -3.19 0.00
C PHE A 109 18.41 -2.90 0.10
N GLY A 110 17.59 -3.92 0.37
CA GLY A 110 16.19 -3.67 0.71
C GLY A 110 15.28 -3.28 -0.45
N ASN A 111 15.84 -3.07 -1.65
CA ASN A 111 15.19 -3.04 -2.96
C ASN A 111 16.21 -3.57 -3.96
N LEU A 112 16.03 -4.80 -4.46
CA LEU A 112 17.00 -5.49 -5.32
C LEU A 112 16.49 -5.65 -6.76
N SER A 113 15.58 -4.78 -7.17
CA SER A 113 14.94 -4.80 -8.48
C SER A 113 15.78 -4.19 -9.62
N GLU A 114 17.06 -3.94 -9.39
CA GLU A 114 17.94 -3.22 -10.33
C GLU A 114 17.98 -3.81 -11.74
N ASN A 115 17.88 -5.13 -11.86
CA ASN A 115 17.86 -5.77 -13.19
C ASN A 115 16.54 -5.58 -13.94
N CYS A 116 15.44 -5.31 -13.22
CA CYS A 116 14.13 -4.94 -13.80
C CYS A 116 14.07 -3.44 -14.16
N LEU A 117 15.01 -2.66 -13.64
CA LEU A 117 15.06 -1.21 -13.80
C LEU A 117 15.81 -0.86 -15.09
N GLN A 118 15.03 -0.66 -16.15
CA GLN A 118 15.52 -0.41 -17.50
C GLN A 118 15.00 0.94 -18.04
N THR A 119 14.91 1.97 -17.19
CA THR A 119 14.50 3.30 -17.65
C THR A 119 15.57 3.92 -18.55
N SER A 120 15.18 4.85 -19.43
CA SER A 120 16.09 5.54 -20.33
C SER A 120 17.26 6.22 -19.59
N ASP A 121 16.98 6.82 -18.42
CA ASP A 121 17.98 7.48 -17.58
C ASP A 121 19.03 6.50 -17.02
N GLN A 122 18.59 5.29 -16.66
CA GLN A 122 19.43 4.22 -16.12
C GLN A 122 20.31 3.61 -17.22
N LEU A 123 19.73 3.38 -18.39
CA LEU A 123 20.43 2.86 -19.57
C LEU A 123 21.49 3.83 -20.10
N ALA A 124 21.26 5.14 -19.97
CA ALA A 124 22.23 6.16 -20.34
C ALA A 124 23.49 6.17 -19.44
N HIS A 125 23.40 5.64 -18.22
CA HIS A 125 24.49 5.65 -17.24
C HIS A 125 24.73 4.26 -16.60
N PRO A 126 25.08 3.24 -17.40
CA PRO A 126 25.09 1.84 -16.96
C PRO A 126 26.15 1.52 -15.90
N GLN A 127 27.15 2.40 -15.73
CA GLN A 127 28.23 2.25 -14.75
C GLN A 127 27.94 2.96 -13.41
N THR A 128 26.78 3.59 -13.27
CA THR A 128 26.40 4.36 -12.06
C THR A 128 25.38 3.60 -11.22
N ASN A 129 25.15 4.05 -9.98
CA ASN A 129 24.10 3.49 -9.14
C ASN A 129 22.72 3.74 -9.82
N PRO A 130 21.96 2.69 -10.20
CA PRO A 130 20.73 2.84 -10.98
C PRO A 130 19.64 3.61 -10.24
N TYR A 131 19.66 3.64 -8.90
CA TYR A 131 18.73 4.42 -8.10
C TYR A 131 19.02 5.92 -8.09
N LEU A 132 20.24 6.33 -8.47
CA LEU A 132 20.66 7.74 -8.49
C LEU A 132 20.61 8.35 -9.90
N ALA A 133 20.21 7.58 -10.91
CA ALA A 133 20.17 8.03 -12.31
C ALA A 133 19.16 9.17 -12.53
N SER A 134 18.06 9.21 -11.78
CA SER A 134 17.08 10.31 -11.80
C SER A 134 16.20 10.32 -10.55
N VAL A 135 15.41 11.38 -10.39
CA VAL A 135 14.44 11.50 -9.28
C VAL A 135 13.42 10.34 -9.31
N ALA A 136 12.96 9.95 -10.49
CA ALA A 136 12.04 8.83 -10.65
C ALA A 136 12.69 7.50 -10.19
N SER A 137 13.94 7.26 -10.59
CA SER A 137 14.71 6.09 -10.16
C SER A 137 14.96 6.06 -8.65
N PHE A 138 15.16 7.22 -8.03
CA PHE A 138 15.35 7.33 -6.57
C PHE A 138 14.11 6.92 -5.79
N PHE A 139 12.93 7.32 -6.26
CA PHE A 139 11.66 6.98 -5.62
C PHE A 139 11.04 5.66 -6.09
N TYR A 140 11.71 4.94 -6.99
CA TYR A 140 11.25 3.62 -7.41
C TYR A 140 11.30 2.64 -6.23
N VAL A 141 10.19 1.96 -5.97
CA VAL A 141 10.00 0.98 -4.88
C VAL A 141 9.21 -0.21 -5.39
N VAL A 142 9.51 -1.42 -4.90
CA VAL A 142 8.70 -2.61 -5.18
C VAL A 142 7.63 -2.77 -4.10
N LYS A 143 6.36 -2.74 -4.53
CA LYS A 143 5.22 -2.88 -3.63
C LYS A 143 4.82 -4.33 -3.35
N TYR A 144 5.03 -5.24 -4.30
CA TYR A 144 4.51 -6.62 -4.23
C TYR A 144 5.62 -7.65 -4.51
N PRO A 145 6.04 -8.43 -3.50
CA PRO A 145 5.81 -8.21 -2.06
C PRO A 145 6.55 -6.94 -1.57
N PRO A 146 6.09 -6.29 -0.47
CA PRO A 146 6.72 -5.09 0.03
C PRO A 146 8.14 -5.40 0.52
N ASP A 147 9.11 -4.62 0.07
CA ASP A 147 10.50 -4.72 0.49
C ASP A 147 10.83 -3.69 1.58
N VAL A 148 12.07 -3.71 2.07
CA VAL A 148 12.53 -2.80 3.14
C VAL A 148 12.48 -1.34 2.67
N ALA A 149 12.71 -1.07 1.38
CA ALA A 149 12.63 0.28 0.87
C ALA A 149 11.20 0.81 0.80
N PHE A 150 10.25 0.01 0.32
CA PHE A 150 8.83 0.33 0.31
C PHE A 150 8.34 0.55 1.75
N PHE A 151 8.73 -0.34 2.68
CA PHE A 151 8.44 -0.21 4.11
C PHE A 151 8.97 1.09 4.69
N ALA A 152 10.25 1.41 4.45
CA ALA A 152 10.88 2.62 4.94
C ALA A 152 10.23 3.89 4.35
N PHE A 153 10.01 3.94 3.04
CA PHE A 153 9.41 5.09 2.38
C PHE A 153 7.98 5.37 2.87
N THR A 154 7.15 4.33 2.91
CA THR A 154 5.74 4.47 3.30
C THR A 154 5.58 4.78 4.79
N LEU A 155 6.43 4.21 5.65
CA LEU A 155 6.42 4.54 7.08
C LEU A 155 7.00 5.91 7.37
N ALA A 156 8.01 6.37 6.62
CA ALA A 156 8.49 7.75 6.71
C ALA A 156 7.33 8.74 6.48
N GLY A 157 6.57 8.54 5.40
CA GLY A 157 5.38 9.35 5.12
C GLY A 157 4.30 9.21 6.18
N THR A 158 4.01 7.99 6.64
CA THR A 158 3.00 7.74 7.68
C THR A 158 3.35 8.44 8.99
N PHE A 159 4.57 8.28 9.49
CA PHE A 159 5.01 8.93 10.72
C PHE A 159 5.11 10.45 10.58
N LEU A 160 5.48 10.96 9.40
CA LEU A 160 5.44 12.40 9.12
C LEU A 160 4.01 12.93 9.23
N LEU A 161 3.05 12.27 8.58
CA LEU A 161 1.63 12.64 8.68
C LEU A 161 1.11 12.56 10.11
N LEU A 162 1.51 11.54 10.88
CA LEU A 162 1.16 11.43 12.30
C LEU A 162 1.74 12.59 13.12
N ALA A 163 2.99 12.99 12.86
CA ALA A 163 3.60 14.15 13.52
C ALA A 163 2.83 15.44 13.20
N LEU A 164 2.52 15.66 11.92
CA LEU A 164 1.78 16.84 11.45
C LEU A 164 0.36 16.87 12.03
N PHE A 165 -0.40 15.78 11.95
CA PHE A 165 -1.76 15.73 12.45
C PHE A 165 -1.85 15.80 13.97
N THR A 166 -0.83 15.34 14.71
CA THR A 166 -0.75 15.53 16.15
C THR A 166 -0.60 17.02 16.53
N ALA A 167 0.07 17.80 15.68
CA ALA A 167 0.23 19.24 15.88
C ALA A 167 -1.02 20.06 15.51
N VAL A 168 -1.97 19.48 14.76
CA VAL A 168 -3.20 20.17 14.35
C VAL A 168 -4.22 20.19 15.50
N PRO A 169 -4.73 21.37 15.91
CA PRO A 169 -5.76 21.44 16.95
C PRO A 169 -7.04 20.71 16.53
N ALA A 170 -7.67 20.02 17.48
CA ALA A 170 -8.89 19.23 17.22
C ALA A 170 -10.05 20.09 16.65
N SER A 171 -10.16 21.36 17.07
CA SER A 171 -11.16 22.30 16.54
C SER A 171 -10.92 22.62 15.07
N PHE A 172 -9.66 22.79 14.66
CA PHE A 172 -9.27 23.01 13.27
C PHE A 172 -9.59 21.78 12.42
N ALA A 173 -9.17 20.59 12.87
CA ALA A 173 -9.43 19.35 12.15
C ALA A 173 -10.94 19.09 11.95
N LYS A 174 -11.77 19.30 12.98
CA LYS A 174 -13.23 19.14 12.87
C LYS A 174 -13.86 20.12 11.87
N ARG A 175 -13.31 21.32 11.74
CA ARG A 175 -13.83 22.36 10.84
C ARG A 175 -13.40 22.13 9.38
N TYR A 176 -12.12 21.86 9.16
CA TYR A 176 -11.52 21.86 7.82
C TYR A 176 -11.29 20.45 7.25
N PHE A 177 -11.11 19.44 8.09
CA PHE A 177 -10.85 18.06 7.65
C PHE A 177 -12.08 17.16 7.77
N LYS A 178 -13.29 17.73 7.78
CA LYS A 178 -14.54 16.98 7.96
C LYS A 178 -14.69 15.82 6.96
N VAL A 179 -14.40 16.05 5.68
CA VAL A 179 -14.47 15.00 4.64
C VAL A 179 -13.44 13.90 4.91
N LEU A 180 -12.20 14.28 5.24
CA LEU A 180 -11.14 13.32 5.55
C LEU A 180 -11.47 12.50 6.81
N LEU A 181 -12.08 13.12 7.82
CA LEU A 181 -12.55 12.45 9.03
C LEU A 181 -13.66 11.44 8.73
N VAL A 182 -14.60 11.76 7.84
CA VAL A 182 -15.67 10.83 7.44
C VAL A 182 -15.11 9.56 6.81
N PHE A 183 -14.11 9.70 5.92
CA PHE A 183 -13.46 8.53 5.33
C PHE A 183 -12.57 7.80 6.34
N GLY A 184 -11.75 8.53 7.08
CA GLY A 184 -10.74 7.98 7.99
C GLY A 184 -11.33 7.22 9.18
N THR A 185 -12.50 7.62 9.71
CA THR A 185 -13.15 6.89 10.81
C THR A 185 -13.72 5.55 10.37
N SER A 186 -13.87 5.29 9.07
CA SER A 186 -14.45 4.07 8.49
C SER A 186 -13.57 3.52 7.37
N ALA A 187 -12.26 3.52 7.59
CA ALA A 187 -11.26 3.27 6.55
C ALA A 187 -11.39 1.87 5.90
N LEU A 188 -11.70 0.82 6.67
CA LEU A 188 -11.86 -0.53 6.10
C LEU A 188 -13.18 -0.65 5.32
N PHE A 189 -14.29 -0.12 5.84
CA PHE A 189 -15.54 0.00 5.09
C PHE A 189 -15.35 0.77 3.78
N PHE A 190 -14.62 1.90 3.81
CA PHE A 190 -14.24 2.65 2.61
C PHE A 190 -13.44 1.77 1.66
N TYR A 191 -12.39 1.09 2.15
CA TYR A 191 -11.52 0.24 1.34
C TYR A 191 -12.28 -0.92 0.67
N VAL A 192 -13.22 -1.56 1.35
CA VAL A 192 -13.98 -2.65 0.72
C VAL A 192 -15.01 -2.09 -0.27
N THR A 193 -15.78 -1.08 0.16
CA THR A 193 -16.89 -0.54 -0.63
C THR A 193 -16.41 0.18 -1.91
N HIS A 194 -15.29 0.89 -1.85
CA HIS A 194 -14.79 1.62 -3.03
C HIS A 194 -14.43 0.69 -4.18
N MET A 195 -13.91 -0.51 -3.90
CA MET A 195 -13.60 -1.50 -4.94
C MET A 195 -14.85 -1.92 -5.71
N PHE A 196 -15.93 -2.26 -4.99
CA PHE A 196 -17.20 -2.62 -5.61
C PHE A 196 -17.80 -1.48 -6.42
N LEU A 197 -17.79 -0.25 -5.88
CA LEU A 197 -18.31 0.92 -6.60
C LEU A 197 -17.48 1.26 -7.83
N LEU A 198 -16.15 1.18 -7.73
CA LEU A 198 -15.24 1.46 -8.83
C LEU A 198 -15.47 0.48 -9.99
N PHE A 199 -15.58 -0.82 -9.71
CA PHE A 199 -15.87 -1.84 -10.73
C PHE A 199 -17.28 -1.70 -11.30
N ALA A 200 -18.29 -1.42 -10.47
CA ALA A 200 -19.65 -1.23 -10.94
C ALA A 200 -19.78 -0.02 -11.87
N PHE A 201 -19.28 1.14 -11.44
CA PHE A 201 -19.39 2.37 -12.23
C PHE A 201 -18.51 2.30 -13.48
N GLY A 202 -17.28 1.79 -13.34
CA GLY A 202 -16.39 1.54 -14.48
C GLY A 202 -17.01 0.58 -15.49
N GLY A 203 -17.62 -0.51 -15.02
CA GLY A 203 -18.33 -1.46 -15.87
C GLY A 203 -19.50 -0.83 -16.64
N ILE A 204 -20.30 0.00 -15.96
CA ILE A 204 -21.41 0.74 -16.61
C ILE A 204 -20.86 1.71 -17.67
N LEU A 205 -19.83 2.50 -17.34
CA LEU A 205 -19.23 3.44 -18.29
C LEU A 205 -18.65 2.72 -19.51
N VAL A 206 -17.91 1.63 -19.33
CA VAL A 206 -17.37 0.83 -20.42
C VAL A 206 -18.48 0.14 -21.24
N ALA A 207 -19.58 -0.26 -20.61
CA ALA A 207 -20.72 -0.82 -21.33
C ALA A 207 -21.38 0.22 -22.25
N LEU A 208 -21.55 1.46 -21.77
CA LEU A 208 -22.24 2.54 -22.49
C LEU A 208 -21.34 3.25 -23.52
N PHE A 209 -20.08 3.49 -23.17
CA PHE A 209 -19.17 4.36 -23.93
C PHE A 209 -17.83 3.70 -24.29
N GLY A 210 -17.60 2.48 -23.82
CA GLY A 210 -16.33 1.80 -24.07
C GLY A 210 -16.18 1.33 -25.51
N TYR A 211 -14.94 1.34 -25.98
CA TYR A 211 -14.53 0.86 -27.30
C TYR A 211 -13.35 -0.10 -27.14
N GLU A 212 -13.03 -0.81 -28.23
CA GLU A 212 -11.85 -1.67 -28.26
C GLU A 212 -10.59 -0.81 -28.21
N THR A 213 -9.70 -1.14 -27.28
CA THR A 213 -8.42 -0.46 -27.10
C THR A 213 -7.28 -1.38 -27.56
N ASP A 214 -6.13 -0.81 -27.86
CA ASP A 214 -4.92 -1.56 -28.22
C ASP A 214 -4.34 -2.36 -27.03
N PHE A 215 -4.85 -2.16 -25.82
CA PHE A 215 -4.45 -2.90 -24.63
C PHE A 215 -5.12 -4.26 -24.60
N LYS A 216 -4.37 -5.31 -24.26
CA LYS A 216 -4.95 -6.65 -24.06
C LYS A 216 -5.89 -6.65 -22.86
N SER A 217 -6.98 -7.42 -22.97
CA SER A 217 -7.88 -7.65 -21.85
C SER A 217 -7.14 -8.27 -20.66
N PRO A 218 -7.28 -7.73 -19.43
CA PRO A 218 -6.69 -8.33 -18.24
C PRO A 218 -7.27 -9.71 -17.88
N MET A 219 -8.45 -10.07 -18.42
CA MET A 219 -9.23 -11.25 -18.03
C MET A 219 -9.43 -12.27 -19.16
N GLY A 220 -8.82 -12.09 -20.33
CA GLY A 220 -9.00 -13.03 -21.44
C GLY A 220 -8.15 -12.73 -22.66
N GLU A 221 -8.30 -13.56 -23.68
CA GLU A 221 -7.64 -13.39 -24.97
C GLU A 221 -8.48 -12.47 -25.86
N GLY A 222 -7.93 -11.32 -26.24
CA GLY A 222 -8.57 -10.34 -27.13
C GLY A 222 -8.22 -8.88 -26.81
N PRO A 223 -8.60 -7.93 -27.68
CA PRO A 223 -8.48 -6.51 -27.39
C PRO A 223 -9.34 -6.16 -26.18
N GLY A 224 -8.77 -5.40 -25.25
CA GLY A 224 -9.43 -4.94 -24.04
C GLY A 224 -10.43 -3.85 -24.41
N LYS A 225 -11.66 -3.97 -23.91
CA LYS A 225 -12.66 -2.90 -24.02
C LYS A 225 -12.48 -1.91 -22.87
N GLY A 226 -12.36 -0.63 -23.18
CA GLY A 226 -12.06 0.40 -22.20
C GLY A 226 -12.43 1.82 -22.65
N ILE A 227 -12.05 2.80 -21.84
CA ILE A 227 -12.13 4.22 -22.15
C ILE A 227 -10.74 4.79 -21.84
N ASP A 228 -10.02 5.32 -22.84
CA ASP A 228 -8.65 5.84 -22.68
C ASP A 228 -8.58 7.34 -22.31
N ASN A 229 -9.69 7.91 -21.85
CA ASN A 229 -9.77 9.31 -21.45
C ASN A 229 -9.53 9.48 -19.94
N VAL A 230 -8.43 10.15 -19.58
CA VAL A 230 -8.05 10.41 -18.18
C VAL A 230 -9.09 11.22 -17.40
N TRP A 231 -9.85 12.10 -18.05
CA TRP A 231 -10.89 12.88 -17.40
C TRP A 231 -12.11 12.03 -17.04
N VAL A 232 -12.42 11.01 -17.85
CA VAL A 232 -13.46 10.03 -17.52
C VAL A 232 -13.03 9.22 -16.29
N PHE A 233 -11.76 8.86 -16.19
CA PHE A 233 -11.21 8.22 -14.98
C PHE A 233 -11.41 9.11 -13.73
N PHE A 234 -11.03 10.40 -13.81
CA PHE A 234 -11.21 11.32 -12.68
C PHE A 234 -12.68 11.58 -12.34
N ALA A 235 -13.56 11.67 -13.35
CA ALA A 235 -14.99 11.82 -13.15
C ALA A 235 -15.60 10.59 -12.46
N ASN A 236 -15.23 9.38 -12.91
CA ASN A 236 -15.63 8.13 -12.26
C ASN A 236 -15.15 8.06 -10.80
N TRP A 237 -13.87 8.40 -10.57
CA TRP A 237 -13.29 8.46 -9.23
C TRP A 237 -14.02 9.47 -8.33
N ALA A 238 -14.32 10.67 -8.83
CA ALA A 238 -15.06 11.68 -8.09
C ALA A 238 -16.50 11.23 -7.77
N ALA A 239 -17.18 10.56 -8.71
CA ALA A 239 -18.50 9.99 -8.49
C ALA A 239 -18.49 8.89 -7.42
N VAL A 240 -17.50 8.00 -7.46
CA VAL A 240 -17.29 6.97 -6.43
C VAL A 240 -17.04 7.61 -5.06
N LEU A 241 -16.16 8.61 -4.96
CA LEU A 241 -15.90 9.33 -3.71
C LEU A 241 -17.14 10.05 -3.17
N PHE A 242 -17.95 10.64 -4.04
CA PHE A 242 -19.20 11.29 -3.65
C PHE A 242 -20.15 10.29 -2.99
N VAL A 243 -20.38 9.13 -3.62
CA VAL A 243 -21.22 8.06 -3.04
C VAL A 243 -20.63 7.54 -1.73
N LEU A 244 -19.32 7.30 -1.69
CA LEU A 244 -18.63 6.85 -0.48
C LEU A 244 -18.73 7.84 0.66
N TYR A 245 -18.73 9.15 0.40
CA TYR A 245 -18.85 10.15 1.46
C TYR A 245 -20.16 9.95 2.24
N PHE A 246 -21.28 9.78 1.54
CA PHE A 246 -22.56 9.53 2.20
C PHE A 246 -22.63 8.13 2.82
N ALA A 247 -22.05 7.12 2.19
CA ALA A 247 -22.00 5.76 2.72
C ALA A 247 -21.20 5.70 4.03
N CYS A 248 -19.97 6.24 4.04
CA CYS A 248 -19.12 6.34 5.22
C CYS A 248 -19.73 7.19 6.32
N MET A 249 -20.42 8.28 5.99
CA MET A 249 -21.11 9.10 6.99
C MET A 249 -22.23 8.32 7.70
N ARG A 250 -23.08 7.62 6.94
CA ARG A 250 -24.14 6.78 7.51
C ARG A 250 -23.58 5.59 8.29
N TYR A 251 -22.57 4.94 7.73
CA TYR A 251 -21.92 3.82 8.38
C TYR A 251 -21.22 4.23 9.68
N SER A 252 -20.56 5.40 9.72
CA SER A 252 -19.96 5.94 10.95
C SER A 252 -21.02 6.18 12.04
N ALA A 253 -22.20 6.69 11.68
CA ALA A 253 -23.31 6.88 12.62
C ALA A 253 -23.88 5.56 13.14
N PHE A 254 -24.01 4.55 12.28
CA PHE A 254 -24.37 3.19 12.69
C PHE A 254 -23.31 2.56 13.61
N LYS A 255 -22.03 2.70 13.25
CA LYS A 255 -20.90 2.17 14.01
C LYS A 255 -20.81 2.79 15.41
N SER A 256 -21.21 4.04 15.60
CA SER A 256 -21.22 4.67 16.93
C SER A 256 -22.26 4.07 17.87
N THR A 257 -23.32 3.42 17.38
CA THR A 257 -24.33 2.77 18.24
C THR A 257 -23.93 1.36 18.68
N LYS A 258 -22.76 0.87 18.27
CA LYS A 258 -22.28 -0.48 18.59
C LYS A 258 -21.32 -0.46 19.77
N GLY A 259 -21.36 -1.53 20.57
CA GLY A 259 -20.38 -1.78 21.63
C GLY A 259 -18.95 -1.98 21.10
N PRO A 260 -17.94 -1.93 21.97
CA PRO A 260 -16.53 -2.07 21.59
C PRO A 260 -16.19 -3.44 20.98
N ASP A 261 -16.84 -4.52 21.42
CA ASP A 261 -16.57 -5.89 20.96
C ASP A 261 -17.36 -6.28 19.69
N SER A 262 -18.15 -5.35 19.15
CA SER A 262 -18.94 -5.59 17.95
C SER A 262 -18.04 -5.72 16.73
N ILE A 263 -18.28 -6.74 15.88
CA ILE A 263 -17.56 -6.93 14.61
C ILE A 263 -17.60 -5.68 13.70
N TRP A 264 -18.69 -4.92 13.76
CA TRP A 264 -18.86 -3.63 13.07
C TRP A 264 -17.87 -2.54 13.50
N LYS A 265 -17.09 -2.72 14.57
CA LYS A 265 -16.01 -1.80 14.95
C LYS A 265 -14.75 -1.99 14.11
N PHE A 266 -14.56 -3.17 13.49
CA PHE A 266 -13.43 -3.45 12.62
C PHE A 266 -13.55 -2.77 11.25
N PHE A 267 -14.78 -2.60 10.75
CA PHE A 267 -15.08 -2.00 9.46
C PHE A 267 -15.23 -0.48 9.55
#